data_AF-B1M663-F1
#
_entry.id   AF-B1M663-F1
#
_cell.length_a   1.000
_cell.length_b   1.000
_cell.length_c   1.000
_cell.angle_alpha   90.00
_cell.angle_beta   90.00
_cell.angle_gamma   90.00
#
_symmetry.space_group_name_H-M   'P 1'
#
loop_
_entity.id
_entity.type
_entity.pdbx_description
1 polymer ?
#
loop_
_entity_poly.entity_id
_entity_poly.type
_entity_poly.pdbx_seq_one_letter_code
_entity_poly.pdbx_strand_id
1 'polypeptide(L)' 'MSSTTDKIKGVANEALGKAKQGIGDVTGNDKLKAEGAAQELKGKAQGTVGDAKSAVKSATDKL' A
#
# COMPACT_ATOMS: atom_id res chain seq x y z
N MET A 1 7.19 9.76 15.20
CA MET A 1 6.72 10.17 13.85
C MET A 1 6.64 8.99 12.85
N SER A 2 6.32 7.76 13.26
CA SER A 2 6.29 6.60 12.32
C SER A 2 5.02 6.53 11.48
N SER A 3 3.85 6.80 12.09
CA SER A 3 2.55 6.53 11.48
C SER A 3 2.28 7.31 10.19
N THR A 4 2.76 8.55 10.06
CA THR A 4 2.58 9.35 8.85
C THR A 4 3.42 8.82 7.70
N THR A 5 4.68 8.48 7.96
CA THR A 5 5.60 7.91 6.96
C THR A 5 5.14 6.55 6.47
N ASP A 6 4.61 5.71 7.37
CA ASP A 6 4.12 4.36 7.02
C ASP A 6 2.84 4.43 6.17
N LYS A 7 1.92 5.36 6.46
CA LYS A 7 0.74 5.62 5.62
C LYS A 7 1.13 6.15 4.24
N ILE A 8 2.07 7.10 4.17
CA ILE A 8 2.57 7.64 2.90
C ILE A 8 3.22 6.53 2.05
N LYS A 9 4.03 5.65 2.67
CA LYS A 9 4.61 4.49 1.98
C LYS A 9 3.56 3.51 1.46
N GLY A 10 2.48 3.29 2.20
CA GLY A 10 1.36 2.44 1.77
C GLY A 10 0.71 3.00 0.50
N VAL A 11 0.33 4.28 0.53
CA VAL A 11 -0.30 4.98 -0.60
C VAL A 11 0.64 5.05 -1.81
N ALA A 12 1.93 5.32 -1.59
CA ALA A 12 2.92 5.35 -2.67
C ALA A 12 3.09 3.98 -3.36
N ASN A 13 3.11 2.88 -2.58
CA ASN A 13 3.17 1.53 -3.15
C ASN A 13 1.90 1.16 -3.91
N GLU A 14 0.74 1.58 -3.43
CA GLU A 14 -0.54 1.37 -4.10
C GLU A 14 -0.61 2.12 -5.44
N ALA A 15 -0.19 3.38 -5.45
CA ALA A 15 -0.11 4.20 -6.66
C ALA A 15 0.91 3.63 -7.68
N LEU A 16 2.10 3.22 -7.20
CA LEU A 16 3.11 2.57 -8.06
C LEU A 16 2.61 1.24 -8.63
N GLY A 17 1.87 0.47 -7.84
CA GLY A 17 1.26 -0.79 -8.29
C GLY A 17 0.29 -0.58 -9.44
N LYS A 18 -0.63 0.38 -9.29
CA LYS A 18 -1.59 0.76 -10.34
C LYS A 18 -0.90 1.30 -11.59
N ALA A 19 0.15 2.12 -11.42
CA ALA A 19 0.94 2.61 -12.53
C ALA A 19 1.62 1.48 -13.30
N LYS A 20 2.25 0.52 -12.60
CA LYS A 20 2.87 -0.66 -13.22
C LYS A 20 1.85 -1.54 -13.95
N GLN A 21 0.65 -1.73 -13.38
CA GLN A 21 -0.43 -2.43 -14.07
C GLN A 21 -0.87 -1.71 -15.34
N GLY A 22 -1.11 -0.40 -15.28
CA GLY A 22 -1.50 0.38 -16.45
C GLY A 22 -0.44 0.35 -17.54
N ILE A 23 0.85 0.49 -17.17
CA ILE A 23 1.95 0.37 -18.13
C ILE A 23 2.04 -1.06 -18.68
N GLY A 24 1.90 -2.07 -17.83
CA GLY A 24 1.89 -3.48 -18.23
C GLY A 24 0.77 -3.80 -19.22
N ASP A 25 -0.44 -3.28 -18.98
CA ASP A 25 -1.59 -3.43 -19.88
C ASP A 25 -1.36 -2.76 -21.23
N VAL A 26 -0.82 -1.54 -21.24
CA VAL A 26 -0.56 -0.79 -22.49
C VAL A 26 0.59 -1.40 -23.29
N THR A 27 1.62 -1.92 -22.61
CA THR A 27 2.81 -2.50 -23.25
C THR A 27 2.71 -4.00 -23.51
N GLY A 28 1.63 -4.66 -23.07
CA GLY A 28 1.49 -6.12 -23.14
C GLY A 28 2.49 -6.88 -22.27
N ASN A 29 2.98 -6.26 -21.19
CA ASN A 29 3.98 -6.83 -20.30
C ASN A 29 3.32 -7.43 -19.05
N ASP A 30 3.04 -8.74 -19.10
CA ASP A 30 2.43 -9.50 -18.01
C ASP A 30 3.23 -9.44 -16.71
N LYS A 31 4.56 -9.36 -16.81
CA LYS A 31 5.43 -9.25 -15.63
C LYS A 31 5.21 -7.93 -14.90
N LEU A 32 5.14 -6.81 -15.62
CA LEU A 32 4.84 -5.51 -15.04
C LEU A 32 3.46 -5.47 -14.42
N LYS A 33 2.48 -6.10 -15.06
CA LYS A 33 1.11 -6.21 -14.53
C LYS A 33 1.06 -7.02 -13.23
N ALA A 34 1.74 -8.16 -13.20
CA ALA A 34 1.83 -9.02 -12.02
C ALA A 34 2.58 -8.34 -10.86
N GLU A 35 3.71 -7.68 -11.14
CA GLU A 35 4.43 -6.90 -10.14
C GLU A 35 3.58 -5.76 -9.58
N GLY A 36 2.85 -5.05 -10.44
CA GLY A 36 1.97 -3.97 -10.03
C GLY A 36 0.83 -4.47 -9.13
N ALA A 37 0.20 -5.59 -9.49
CA ALA A 37 -0.84 -6.22 -8.68
C ALA A 37 -0.33 -6.63 -7.30
N ALA A 38 0.84 -7.28 -7.25
CA ALA A 38 1.46 -7.70 -5.99
C ALA A 38 1.82 -6.49 -5.12
N GLN A 39 2.30 -5.41 -5.72
CA GLN A 39 2.70 -4.20 -5.02
C GLN A 39 1.48 -3.41 -4.48
N GLU A 40 0.38 -3.35 -5.24
CA GLU A 40 -0.90 -2.78 -4.78
C GLU A 40 -1.44 -3.57 -3.58
N LEU A 41 -1.45 -4.90 -3.68
CA LEU A 41 -1.96 -5.79 -2.62
C LEU A 41 -1.13 -5.65 -1.34
N LYS A 42 0.20 -5.55 -1.47
CA LYS A 42 1.10 -5.27 -0.35
C LYS A 42 0.82 -3.90 0.28
N GLY A 43 0.63 -2.87 -0.54
CA GLY A 43 0.30 -1.51 -0.09
C GLY A 43 -0.99 -1.47 0.72
N LYS A 44 -2.06 -2.10 0.20
CA LYS A 44 -3.35 -2.24 0.89
C LYS A 44 -3.21 -3.01 2.20
N ALA A 45 -2.53 -4.15 2.18
CA ALA A 45 -2.32 -4.94 3.39
C ALA A 45 -1.57 -4.16 4.48
N GLN A 46 -0.51 -3.43 4.11
CA GLN A 46 0.22 -2.57 5.04
C GLN A 46 -0.64 -1.39 5.55
N GLY A 47 -1.46 -0.78 4.69
CA GLY A 47 -2.40 0.27 5.07
C GLY A 47 -3.39 -0.22 6.13
N THR A 48 -4.11 -1.31 5.84
CA THR A 48 -5.12 -1.88 6.73
C THR A 48 -4.53 -2.30 8.09
N VAL A 49 -3.38 -2.99 8.08
CA VAL A 49 -2.70 -3.39 9.33
C VAL A 49 -2.21 -2.16 10.10
N GLY A 50 -1.68 -1.16 9.40
CA GLY A 50 -1.22 0.09 9.99
C GLY A 50 -2.36 0.89 10.63
N ASP A 51 -3.52 0.97 9.98
CA ASP A 51 -4.71 1.63 10.50
C ASP A 51 -5.29 0.88 11.70
N ALA A 52 -5.41 -0.44 11.65
CA ALA A 52 -5.85 -1.25 12.78
C ALA A 52 -4.91 -1.10 14.00
N LYS A 53 -3.60 -1.18 13.78
CA LYS A 53 -2.59 -1.00 14.84
C LYS A 53 -2.62 0.41 15.41
N SER A 54 -2.86 1.41 14.57
CA SER A 54 -3.01 2.81 15.01
C SER A 54 -4.25 3.01 15.84
N ALA A 55 -5.40 2.44 15.45
CA ALA A 55 -6.65 2.54 16.20
C ALA A 55 -6.53 1.90 17.59
N VAL A 56 -5.94 0.71 17.68
CA VAL A 56 -5.67 0.03 18.96
C VAL A 56 -4.72 0.87 19.82
N LYS A 57 -3.61 1.36 19.25
CA LYS A 57 -2.65 2.20 19.98
C LYS A 57 -3.31 3.48 20.51
N SER A 58 -4.14 4.15 19.71
CA SER A 58 -4.86 5.35 20.14
C SER A 58 -5.90 5.10 21.22
N ALA A 59 -6.48 3.89 21.29
CA ALA A 59 -7.37 3.51 22.38
C ALA A 59 -6.59 3.24 23.68
N THR A 60 -5.43 2.59 23.60
CA THR A 60 -4.56 2.35 24.77
C THR A 60 -3.91 3.64 25.30
N ASP A 61 -3.47 4.56 24.45
CA ASP A 61 -2.88 5.86 24.89
C ASP A 61 -3.91 6.79 25.57
N LYS A 62 -5.22 6.55 25.37
CA LYS A 62 -6.31 7.34 25.95
C LYS A 62 -6.88 6.77 27.25
N LEU A 63 -6.46 5.57 27.65
CA LEU A 63 -6.80 4.91 28.92
C LEU A 63 -5.70 5.20 29.95
#